data_AF-A0A5K1CXX8-F1
#
_entry.id   AF-A0A5K1CXX8-F1
#
_cell.length_a   1.000
_cell.length_b   1.000
_cell.length_c   1.000
_cell.angle_alpha   90.00
_cell.angle_beta   90.00
_cell.angle_gamma   90.00
#
_symmetry.space_group_name_H-M   'P 1'
#
loop_
_entity.id
_entity.type
_entity.pdbx_description
1 polymer ?
#
loop_
_entity_poly.entity_id
_entity_poly.type
_entity_poly.pdbx_seq_one_letter_code
_entity_poly.pdbx_strand_id
1 'polypeptide(L)' 'AQSQLVCSGCRSLLLYPHGATSVCCAVCNAFNAVPTP' A
#
# COMPACT_ATOMS: atom_id res chain seq x y z
N ALA A 1 8.88 10.93 -5.61
CA ALA A 1 8.75 10.80 -4.14
C ALA A 1 8.10 9.44 -3.84
N GLN A 2 8.12 8.98 -2.58
CA GLN A 2 7.51 7.71 -2.18
C GLN A 2 6.43 8.00 -1.14
N SER A 3 5.34 7.26 -1.20
CA SER A 3 4.21 7.40 -0.28
C SER A 3 4.07 6.15 0.56
N GLN A 4 3.29 6.28 1.62
CA GLN A 4 3.08 5.25 2.61
C GLN A 4 1.59 4.95 2.71
N LEU A 5 1.23 3.68 2.75
CA LEU A 5 -0.11 3.26 3.11
C LEU A 5 -0.09 2.21 4.20
N VAL A 6 -1.13 2.21 5.01
CA VAL A 6 -1.32 1.19 6.05
C VAL A 6 -2.19 0.08 5.46
N CYS A 7 -1.73 -1.16 5.56
CA CYS A 7 -2.49 -2.30 5.10
C CYS A 7 -3.74 -2.50 5.97
N SER A 8 -4.91 -2.69 5.35
CA SER A 8 -6.17 -2.92 6.08
C SER A 8 -6.19 -4.25 6.85
N GLY A 9 -5.50 -5.29 6.36
CA GLY A 9 -5.48 -6.62 6.97
C GLY A 9 -4.53 -6.71 8.17
N CYS A 10 -3.26 -6.38 7.95
CA CYS A 10 -2.21 -6.58 8.95
C CYS A 10 -1.65 -5.27 9.56
N ARG A 11 -2.22 -4.10 9.20
CA ARG A 11 -1.78 -2.77 9.67
C ARG A 11 -0.29 -2.48 9.50
N SER A 12 0.37 -3.22 8.62
CA SER A 12 1.76 -2.98 8.26
C SER A 12 1.85 -1.76 7.35
N LEU A 13 2.95 -1.03 7.45
CA LEU A 13 3.19 0.20 6.70
C LEU A 13 3.92 -0.15 5.41
N LEU A 14 3.21 -0.03 4.29
CA LEU A 14 3.73 -0.35 2.97
C LEU A 14 4.22 0.94 2.31
N LEU A 15 5.48 0.92 1.89
CA LEU A 15 6.06 1.97 1.07
C LEU A 15 5.81 1.67 -0.40
N TYR A 16 5.41 2.68 -1.15
CA TYR A 16 5.17 2.54 -2.58
C TYR A 16 5.66 3.77 -3.36
N PRO A 17 6.14 3.56 -4.59
CA PRO A 17 6.55 4.66 -5.45
C PRO A 17 5.33 5.47 -5.89
N HIS A 18 5.49 6.80 -5.99
CA HIS A 18 4.44 7.68 -6.52
C HIS A 18 4.05 7.24 -7.94
N GLY A 19 2.75 7.00 -8.16
CA GLY A 19 2.21 6.47 -9.41
C GLY A 19 1.72 5.02 -9.33
N ALA A 20 1.98 4.29 -8.24
CA ALA A 20 1.33 3.00 -8.02
C ALA A 20 -0.16 3.21 -7.68
N THR A 21 -1.04 2.50 -8.38
CA THR A 21 -2.50 2.50 -8.15
C THR A 21 -2.92 1.46 -7.12
N SER A 22 -2.08 0.45 -6.88
CA SER A 22 -2.30 -0.59 -5.90
C SER A 22 -0.97 -1.09 -5.34
N VAL A 23 -1.00 -1.55 -4.09
CA VAL A 23 0.15 -2.14 -3.41
C VAL A 23 -0.29 -3.43 -2.73
N CYS A 24 0.38 -4.52 -3.09
CA CYS A 24 0.25 -5.80 -2.39
C CYS A 24 1.07 -5.78 -1.10
N CYS A 25 0.45 -6.17 0.00
CA CYS A 25 1.16 -6.36 1.24
C CYS A 25 2.03 -7.61 1.17
N ALA A 26 3.34 -7.48 1.33
CA ALA A 26 4.25 -8.62 1.38
C ALA A 26 4.06 -9.50 2.64
N VAL A 27 3.35 -9.00 3.66
CA VAL A 27 3.13 -9.71 4.93
C VAL A 27 1.89 -10.60 4.86
N CYS A 28 0.75 -10.02 4.48
CA CYS A 28 -0.54 -10.71 4.50
C CYS A 28 -1.13 -10.92 3.09
N ASN A 29 -0.37 -10.62 2.02
CA ASN A 29 -0.81 -10.66 0.62
C ASN A 29 -2.10 -9.88 0.32
N ALA A 30 -2.53 -9.02 1.24
CA ALA A 30 -3.70 -8.18 1.07
C ALA A 30 -3.45 -7.13 -0.02
N PHE A 31 -4.42 -6.98 -0.91
CA PHE A 31 -4.42 -5.96 -1.96
C PHE A 31 -4.91 -4.65 -1.35
N ASN A 32 -4.09 -3.61 -1.39
CA ASN A 32 -4.46 -2.30 -0.86
C ASN A 32 -4.46 -1.31 -2.02
N ALA A 33 -5.66 -0.85 -2.39
CA ALA A 33 -5.81 0.19 -3.38
C ALA A 33 -5.30 1.51 -2.81
N VAL A 34 -4.46 2.21 -3.57
CA VAL A 34 -4.01 3.54 -3.19
C VAL A 34 -5.15 4.51 -3.50
N PRO A 35 -5.66 5.27 -2.52
CA PRO A 35 -6.59 6.35 -2.83
C PRO A 35 -5.82 7.40 -3.64
N THR A 36 -6.10 7.46 -4.93
CA THR A 36 -5.73 8.59 -5.78
C THR A 36 -6.47 9.83 -5.26
N PRO A 37 -5.80 10.99 -5.14
CA PRO A 37 -6.50 12.24 -4.85
C PRO A 37 -7.54 12.58 -5.93
#